data_AF-A0A7Y4RLR3-F1
#
_entry.id   AF-A0A7Y4RLR3-F1
#
_cell.length_a   1.000
_cell.length_b   1.000
_cell.length_c   1.000
_cell.angle_alpha   90.00
_cell.angle_beta   90.00
_cell.angle_gamma   90.00
#
_symmetry.space_group_name_H-M   'P 1'
#
loop_
_entity.id
_entity.type
_entity.pdbx_description
1 polymer ?
#
loop_
_entity_poly.entity_id
_entity_poly.type
_entity_poly.pdbx_seq_one_letter_code
_entity_poly.pdbx_strand_id
1 'polypeptide(L)'
;MRRTQRTLLPLASIVIIAACGPSASNTQGEIGPRDLAKTAVHQALDGGAFEALLEQAIASAFGAAKSRIEGSGRQFTVAQTQQLETAIRNVFTEVYPRQAWEEVLLPLYLNGFDQEELEEINRFQQTALGRKLAVVQARVATGGGSIGQQFIQSRQAEFTRRLGEQLAAVWGAGAGK
;
A
#
# COMPACT_ATOMS: atom_id res chain seq x y z
N MET A 1 -54.75 -61.54 -18.75
CA MET A 1 -53.40 -61.64 -19.35
C MET A 1 -52.70 -60.29 -19.22
N ARG A 2 -51.46 -60.28 -18.70
CA ARG A 2 -50.43 -59.19 -18.67
C ARG A 2 -50.86 -57.83 -18.06
N ARG A 3 -50.64 -57.52 -16.77
CA ARG A 3 -49.38 -57.13 -16.07
C ARG A 3 -48.45 -56.22 -16.89
N THR A 4 -48.46 -54.92 -16.58
CA THR A 4 -47.33 -54.01 -16.80
C THR A 4 -47.20 -53.08 -15.60
N GLN A 5 -45.96 -52.91 -15.15
CA GLN A 5 -45.56 -52.56 -13.79
C GLN A 5 -45.61 -51.07 -13.46
N ARG A 6 -45.86 -50.82 -12.18
CA ARG A 6 -45.64 -49.59 -11.42
C ARG A 6 -44.15 -49.27 -11.31
N THR A 7 -43.81 -47.98 -11.36
CA THR A 7 -42.80 -47.37 -10.48
C THR A 7 -43.08 -45.87 -10.33
N LEU A 8 -43.77 -45.53 -9.26
CA LEU A 8 -43.75 -44.22 -8.60
C LEU A 8 -42.57 -44.24 -7.63
N LEU A 9 -41.61 -43.32 -7.76
CA LEU A 9 -40.55 -43.11 -6.77
C LEU A 9 -40.98 -41.97 -5.83
N PRO A 10 -41.20 -42.22 -4.53
CA PRO A 10 -41.36 -41.16 -3.55
C PRO A 10 -40.01 -40.71 -2.97
N LEU A 11 -39.95 -39.41 -2.69
CA LEU A 11 -38.97 -38.70 -1.88
C LEU A 11 -38.62 -39.45 -0.59
N ALA A 12 -37.34 -39.79 -0.42
CA ALA A 12 -36.79 -40.23 0.86
C ALA A 12 -35.88 -39.11 1.39
N SER A 13 -36.42 -38.36 2.35
CA SER A 13 -35.65 -37.48 3.23
C SER A 13 -34.80 -38.36 4.14
N ILE A 14 -33.47 -38.24 4.04
CA ILE A 14 -32.55 -38.84 5.00
C ILE A 14 -32.12 -37.75 5.97
N VAL A 15 -32.70 -37.81 7.17
CA VAL A 15 -32.19 -37.15 8.38
C VAL A 15 -31.13 -38.07 8.96
N ILE A 16 -29.88 -37.61 9.06
CA ILE A 16 -28.83 -38.27 9.86
C ILE A 16 -28.45 -37.29 10.98
N ILE A 17 -28.82 -37.67 12.20
CA ILE A 17 -28.40 -37.00 13.44
C ILE A 17 -27.20 -37.77 14.01
N ALA A 18 -26.10 -37.02 14.17
CA ALA A 18 -25.02 -37.11 15.16
C ALA A 18 -24.48 -38.50 15.57
N ALA A 19 -23.27 -38.80 15.10
CA ALA A 19 -22.27 -39.50 15.90
C ALA A 19 -21.29 -38.45 16.46
N CYS A 20 -21.42 -38.13 17.75
CA CYS A 20 -20.37 -37.45 18.51
C CYS A 20 -19.18 -38.41 18.67
N GLY A 21 -18.19 -38.26 17.81
CA GLY A 21 -16.80 -38.55 18.15
C GLY A 21 -16.03 -37.22 18.14
N PRO A 22 -14.98 -37.04 18.95
CA PRO A 22 -14.01 -36.01 18.66
C PRO A 22 -13.33 -36.44 17.36
N SER A 23 -13.87 -36.00 16.23
CA SER A 23 -13.11 -35.95 15.01
C SER A 23 -11.96 -35.00 15.31
N ALA A 24 -10.80 -35.59 15.59
CA ALA A 24 -9.54 -34.95 15.29
C ALA A 24 -9.58 -34.63 13.79
N SER A 25 -10.14 -33.48 13.47
CA SER A 25 -10.06 -32.88 12.16
C SER A 25 -8.58 -32.70 11.91
N ASN A 26 -8.03 -33.56 11.05
CA ASN A 26 -6.73 -33.35 10.42
C ASN A 26 -6.68 -31.89 9.95
N THR A 27 -5.89 -31.07 10.64
CA THR A 27 -5.56 -29.70 10.28
C THR A 27 -4.69 -29.73 9.03
N GLN A 28 -5.29 -30.07 7.89
CA GLN A 28 -4.69 -29.88 6.59
C GLN A 28 -4.80 -28.39 6.25
N GLY A 29 -3.76 -27.64 6.64
CA GLY A 29 -3.29 -26.47 5.87
C GLY A 29 -4.22 -25.26 5.81
N GLU A 30 -4.97 -24.95 6.87
CA GLU A 30 -5.62 -23.64 6.95
C GLU A 30 -4.54 -22.57 7.13
N ILE A 31 -4.39 -21.70 6.13
CA ILE A 31 -3.41 -20.61 6.18
C ILE A 31 -3.91 -19.61 7.22
N GLY A 32 -3.19 -19.48 8.33
CA GLY A 32 -3.59 -18.56 9.38
C GLY A 32 -3.58 -17.10 8.93
N PRO A 33 -4.31 -16.20 9.63
CA PRO A 33 -4.42 -14.78 9.26
C PRO A 33 -3.05 -14.08 9.18
N ARG A 34 -2.08 -14.52 9.99
CA ARG A 34 -0.70 -13.99 9.93
C ARG A 34 0.01 -14.30 8.62
N ASP A 35 -0.17 -15.50 8.06
CA ASP A 35 0.51 -15.89 6.82
C ASP A 35 -0.18 -15.26 5.60
N LEU A 36 -1.50 -15.08 5.66
CA LEU A 36 -2.24 -14.28 4.69
C LEU A 36 -1.81 -12.81 4.70
N ALA A 37 -1.66 -12.21 5.88
CA ALA A 37 -1.18 -10.84 6.03
C ALA A 37 0.26 -10.67 5.53
N LYS A 38 1.16 -11.61 5.83
CA LYS A 38 2.53 -11.62 5.27
C LYS A 38 2.52 -11.64 3.75
N THR A 39 1.65 -12.48 3.16
CA THR A 39 1.52 -12.58 1.71
C THR A 39 1.02 -11.26 1.12
N ALA A 40 0.02 -10.63 1.75
CA ALA A 40 -0.54 -9.36 1.29
C ALA A 40 0.48 -8.21 1.37
N VAL A 41 1.26 -8.15 2.46
CA VAL A 41 2.36 -7.19 2.61
C VAL A 41 3.43 -7.42 1.54
N HIS A 42 3.85 -8.67 1.35
CA HIS A 42 4.87 -9.03 0.37
C HIS A 42 4.45 -8.61 -1.05
N GLN A 43 3.21 -8.92 -1.44
CA GLN A 43 2.65 -8.57 -2.74
C GLN A 43 2.50 -7.06 -2.92
N ALA A 44 2.11 -6.32 -1.87
CA ALA A 44 2.05 -4.87 -1.93
C ALA A 44 3.43 -4.24 -2.19
N LEU A 45 4.47 -4.77 -1.54
CA LEU A 45 5.85 -4.33 -1.76
C LEU A 45 6.36 -4.72 -3.16
N ASP A 46 6.07 -5.94 -3.65
CA ASP A 46 6.37 -6.37 -5.03
C ASP A 46 5.65 -5.53 -6.09
N GLY A 47 4.51 -4.95 -5.73
CA GLY A 47 3.76 -4.01 -6.55
C GLY A 47 4.50 -2.70 -6.82
N GLY A 48 5.78 -2.57 -6.49
CA GLY A 48 6.56 -1.36 -6.70
C GLY A 48 6.47 -0.36 -5.56
N ALA A 49 5.74 -0.67 -4.48
CA ALA A 49 5.65 0.20 -3.31
C ALA A 49 6.99 0.31 -2.59
N PHE A 50 7.75 -0.78 -2.51
CA PHE A 50 9.07 -0.76 -1.88
C PHE A 50 10.04 0.13 -2.67
N GLU A 51 10.15 -0.07 -3.98
CA GLU A 51 11.01 0.73 -4.86
C GLU A 51 10.59 2.19 -4.83
N ALA A 52 9.30 2.48 -4.89
CA ALA A 52 8.78 3.83 -4.83
C ALA A 52 9.15 4.55 -3.51
N LEU A 53 9.00 3.86 -2.37
CA LEU A 53 9.40 4.39 -1.05
C LEU A 53 10.92 4.59 -0.97
N LEU A 54 11.68 3.63 -1.49
CA LEU A 54 13.14 3.67 -1.54
C LEU A 54 13.62 4.87 -2.35
N GLU A 55 13.11 5.07 -3.56
CA GLU A 55 13.45 6.22 -4.41
C GLU A 55 13.14 7.55 -3.73
N GLN A 56 11.97 7.67 -3.09
CA GLN A 56 11.59 8.88 -2.37
C GLN A 56 12.54 9.16 -1.18
N ALA A 57 12.90 8.13 -0.43
CA ALA A 57 13.81 8.25 0.70
C ALA A 57 15.23 8.62 0.25
N ILE A 58 15.73 7.99 -0.83
CA ILE A 58 17.03 8.29 -1.44
C ILE A 58 17.04 9.73 -1.97
N ALA A 59 16.01 10.14 -2.71
CA ALA A 59 15.94 11.51 -3.25
C ALA A 59 15.95 12.56 -2.13
N SER A 60 15.24 12.29 -1.02
CA SER A 60 15.20 13.17 0.15
C SER A 60 16.56 13.23 0.85
N ALA A 61 17.19 12.08 1.10
CA ALA A 61 18.50 11.99 1.73
C ALA A 61 19.60 12.62 0.86
N PHE A 62 19.54 12.39 -0.45
CA PHE A 62 20.44 13.01 -1.42
C PHE A 62 20.29 14.52 -1.44
N GLY A 63 19.05 15.04 -1.49
CA GLY A 63 18.79 16.48 -1.42
C GLY A 63 19.39 17.11 -0.16
N ALA A 64 19.16 16.51 1.00
CA ALA A 64 19.71 16.99 2.27
C ALA A 64 21.25 16.94 2.30
N ALA A 65 21.86 15.83 1.85
CA ALA A 65 23.30 15.68 1.80
C ALA A 65 23.95 16.70 0.84
N LYS A 66 23.36 16.87 -0.35
CA LYS A 66 23.79 17.84 -1.35
C LYS A 66 23.73 19.26 -0.81
N SER A 67 22.60 19.69 -0.24
CA SER A 67 22.45 21.02 0.34
C SER A 67 23.47 21.30 1.45
N ARG A 68 23.77 20.31 2.29
CA ARG A 68 24.77 20.47 3.36
C ARG A 68 26.19 20.68 2.83
N ILE A 69 26.55 20.01 1.74
CA ILE A 69 27.88 20.09 1.14
C ILE A 69 28.03 21.36 0.29
N GLU A 70 26.99 21.71 -0.48
CA GLU A 70 26.97 22.98 -1.22
C GLU A 70 26.98 24.19 -0.28
N GLY A 71 26.31 24.07 0.88
CA GLY A 71 26.37 25.08 1.96
C GLY A 71 27.77 25.27 2.56
N SER A 72 28.70 24.33 2.36
CA SER A 72 30.10 24.48 2.76
C SER A 72 30.99 25.07 1.66
N GLY A 73 30.40 25.58 0.56
CA GLY A 73 31.12 26.15 -0.58
C GLY A 73 31.73 25.13 -1.54
N ARG A 74 31.41 23.83 -1.40
CA ARG A 74 31.87 22.77 -2.31
C ARG A 74 30.82 22.51 -3.39
N GLN A 75 31.23 22.44 -4.65
CA GLN A 75 30.36 21.99 -5.73
C GLN A 75 30.66 20.54 -6.11
N PHE A 76 29.61 19.77 -6.34
CA PHE A 76 29.73 18.40 -6.83
C PHE A 76 29.91 18.38 -8.35
N THR A 77 30.83 17.55 -8.83
CA THR A 77 30.83 17.13 -10.23
C THR A 77 29.69 16.15 -10.49
N VAL A 78 29.34 15.93 -11.76
CA VAL A 78 28.34 14.93 -12.16
C VAL A 78 28.73 13.53 -11.65
N ALA A 79 30.01 13.16 -11.75
CA ALA A 79 30.50 11.86 -11.28
C ALA A 79 30.35 11.71 -9.76
N GLN A 80 30.68 12.75 -8.98
CA GLN A 80 30.53 12.70 -7.53
C GLN A 80 29.06 12.67 -7.10
N THR A 81 28.19 13.33 -7.86
CA THR A 81 26.73 13.27 -7.64
C THR A 81 26.22 11.83 -7.75
N GLN A 82 26.61 11.12 -8.81
CA GLN A 82 26.24 9.72 -9.02
C GLN A 82 26.82 8.81 -7.94
N GLN A 83 28.06 9.05 -7.52
CA GLN A 83 28.69 8.31 -6.42
C GLN A 83 27.94 8.51 -5.10
N LEU A 84 27.53 9.74 -4.79
CA LEU A 84 26.77 10.05 -3.58
C LEU A 84 25.40 9.36 -3.60
N GLU A 85 24.67 9.43 -4.71
CA GLU A 85 23.38 8.76 -4.86
C GLU A 85 23.51 7.24 -4.68
N THR A 86 24.53 6.64 -5.31
CA THR A 86 24.83 5.20 -5.17
C THR A 86 25.17 4.84 -3.73
N ALA A 87 26.00 5.64 -3.06
CA ALA A 87 26.36 5.41 -1.67
C ALA A 87 25.15 5.48 -0.73
N ILE A 88 24.28 6.49 -0.92
CA ILE A 88 23.05 6.63 -0.15
C ILE A 88 22.12 5.43 -0.38
N ARG A 89 21.94 5.03 -1.64
CA ARG A 89 21.14 3.86 -1.99
C ARG A 89 21.63 2.60 -1.30
N ASN A 90 22.93 2.31 -1.40
CA ASN A 90 23.53 1.12 -0.81
C ASN A 90 23.34 1.09 0.71
N VAL A 91 23.66 2.20 1.39
CA VAL A 91 23.47 2.34 2.84
C VAL A 91 22.00 2.17 3.21
N PHE A 92 21.08 2.76 2.45
CA PHE A 92 19.66 2.63 2.73
C PHE A 92 19.19 1.18 2.61
N THR A 93 19.57 0.46 1.55
CA THR A 93 19.20 -0.94 1.36
C THR A 93 19.83 -1.89 2.39
N GLU A 94 21.02 -1.55 2.90
CA GLU A 94 21.69 -2.30 3.96
C GLU A 94 21.02 -2.11 5.32
N VAL A 95 20.70 -0.87 5.67
CA VAL A 95 20.10 -0.51 6.98
C VAL A 95 18.61 -0.83 7.03
N TYR A 96 17.90 -0.65 5.91
CA TYR A 96 16.47 -0.86 5.80
C TYR A 96 16.15 -1.91 4.72
N PRO A 97 16.57 -3.17 4.93
CA PRO A 97 16.29 -4.23 3.98
C PRO A 97 14.78 -4.46 3.87
N ARG A 98 14.33 -4.99 2.73
CA ARG A 98 12.92 -5.23 2.46
C ARG A 98 12.21 -6.00 3.57
N GLN A 99 12.86 -7.01 4.13
CA GLN A 99 12.29 -7.82 5.22
C GLN A 99 11.94 -6.97 6.45
N ALA A 100 12.76 -5.97 6.78
CA ALA A 100 12.46 -5.05 7.88
C ALA A 100 11.20 -4.22 7.61
N TRP A 101 10.97 -3.83 6.35
CA TRP A 101 9.72 -3.18 5.95
C TRP A 101 8.51 -4.11 6.06
N GLU A 102 8.66 -5.37 5.64
CA GLU A 102 7.60 -6.37 5.77
C GLU A 102 7.18 -6.55 7.24
N GLU A 103 8.15 -6.62 8.16
CA GLU A 103 7.89 -6.73 9.59
C GLU A 103 7.19 -5.51 10.18
N VAL A 104 7.56 -4.30 9.75
CA VAL A 104 6.93 -3.04 10.22
C VAL A 104 5.50 -2.89 9.70
N LEU A 105 5.21 -3.38 8.48
CA LEU A 105 3.89 -3.25 7.86
C LEU A 105 2.92 -4.36 8.28
N LEU A 106 3.42 -5.53 8.67
CA LEU A 106 2.59 -6.68 9.05
C LEU A 106 1.53 -6.36 10.12
N PRO A 107 1.82 -5.63 11.21
CA PRO A 107 0.81 -5.26 12.20
C PRO A 107 -0.32 -4.39 11.62
N LEU A 108 -0.04 -3.55 10.61
CA LEU A 108 -1.07 -2.71 9.99
C LEU A 108 -2.10 -3.57 9.24
N TYR A 109 -1.65 -4.63 8.56
CA TYR A 109 -2.54 -5.57 7.89
C TYR A 109 -3.32 -6.41 8.89
N LEU A 110 -2.66 -6.92 9.94
CA LEU A 110 -3.31 -7.72 10.98
C LEU A 110 -4.37 -6.96 11.79
N ASN A 111 -4.19 -5.64 11.95
CA ASN A 111 -5.15 -4.81 12.67
C ASN A 111 -6.22 -4.21 11.76
N GLY A 112 -5.95 -4.13 10.45
CA GLY A 112 -6.80 -3.46 9.48
C GLY A 112 -7.75 -4.40 8.73
N PHE A 113 -7.45 -5.69 8.68
CA PHE A 113 -8.19 -6.68 7.91
C PHE A 113 -8.41 -7.96 8.71
N ASP A 114 -9.58 -8.56 8.55
CA ASP A 114 -9.84 -9.93 8.99
C ASP A 114 -9.29 -10.98 8.01
N GLN A 115 -9.50 -12.26 8.33
CA GLN A 115 -8.98 -13.35 7.52
C GLN A 115 -9.62 -13.39 6.12
N GLU A 116 -10.94 -13.21 6.01
CA GLU A 116 -11.65 -13.28 4.74
C GLU A 116 -11.21 -12.14 3.82
N GLU A 117 -11.08 -10.93 4.38
CA GLU A 117 -10.60 -9.75 3.67
C GLU A 117 -9.16 -9.95 3.16
N LEU A 118 -8.27 -10.54 3.97
CA LEU A 118 -6.90 -10.84 3.56
C LEU A 118 -6.85 -11.88 2.44
N GLU A 119 -7.71 -12.89 2.46
CA GLU A 119 -7.84 -13.87 1.37
C GLU A 119 -8.29 -13.20 0.07
N GLU A 120 -9.28 -12.30 0.15
CA GLU A 120 -9.77 -11.55 -1.00
C GLU A 120 -8.70 -10.61 -1.58
N ILE A 121 -7.98 -9.88 -0.73
CA ILE A 121 -6.86 -9.02 -1.13
C ILE A 121 -5.81 -9.82 -1.87
N ASN A 122 -5.37 -10.94 -1.28
CA ASN A 122 -4.36 -11.81 -1.89
C ASN A 122 -4.82 -12.36 -3.24
N ARG A 123 -6.09 -12.78 -3.34
CA ARG A 123 -6.67 -13.27 -4.60
C ARG A 123 -6.72 -12.17 -5.66
N PHE A 124 -7.16 -10.97 -5.28
CA PHE A 124 -7.24 -9.84 -6.20
C PHE A 124 -5.86 -9.41 -6.69
N GLN A 125 -4.87 -9.30 -5.80
CA GLN A 125 -3.50 -8.91 -6.15
C GLN A 125 -2.80 -9.94 -7.05
N GLN A 126 -3.22 -11.21 -7.06
CA GLN A 126 -2.76 -12.21 -8.01
C GLN A 126 -3.32 -12.05 -9.43
N THR A 127 -4.34 -11.21 -9.64
CA THR A 127 -4.86 -10.91 -10.98
C THR A 127 -3.96 -9.92 -11.74
N ALA A 128 -4.07 -9.88 -13.07
CA ALA A 128 -3.35 -8.89 -13.87
C ALA A 128 -3.79 -7.44 -13.55
N LEU A 129 -5.08 -7.25 -13.26
CA LEU A 129 -5.63 -5.95 -12.87
C LEU A 129 -5.13 -5.53 -11.49
N GLY A 130 -5.13 -6.45 -10.52
CA GLY A 130 -4.65 -6.19 -9.16
C GLY A 130 -3.18 -5.78 -9.12
N ARG A 131 -2.30 -6.52 -9.81
CA ARG A 131 -0.88 -6.13 -9.94
C ARG A 131 -0.70 -4.76 -10.58
N LYS A 132 -1.45 -4.48 -11.65
CA LYS A 132 -1.39 -3.17 -12.33
C LYS A 132 -1.86 -2.04 -11.41
N LEU A 133 -2.92 -2.26 -10.63
CA LEU A 133 -3.43 -1.29 -9.68
C LEU A 133 -2.42 -1.00 -8.57
N ALA A 134 -1.79 -2.04 -8.01
CA ALA A 134 -0.75 -1.88 -6.98
C ALA A 134 0.40 -0.97 -7.45
N VAL A 135 0.90 -1.18 -8.67
CA VAL A 135 1.94 -0.33 -9.27
C VAL A 135 1.51 1.13 -9.43
N VAL A 136 0.28 1.34 -9.90
CA VAL A 136 -0.24 2.70 -10.07
C VAL A 136 -0.43 3.37 -8.72
N GLN A 137 -1.00 2.68 -7.72
CA GLN A 137 -1.21 3.20 -6.37
C GLN A 137 0.11 3.56 -5.69
N ALA A 138 1.13 2.71 -5.79
CA ALA A 138 2.47 2.99 -5.30
C ALA A 138 3.03 4.29 -5.90
N ARG A 139 2.94 4.45 -7.22
CA ARG A 139 3.39 5.67 -7.91
C ARG A 139 2.58 6.90 -7.55
N VAL A 140 1.27 6.77 -7.32
CA VAL A 140 0.43 7.88 -6.87
C VAL A 140 0.80 8.29 -5.44
N ALA A 141 1.05 7.33 -4.55
CA ALA A 141 1.41 7.60 -3.16
C ALA A 141 2.75 8.33 -3.05
N THR A 142 3.77 7.92 -3.81
CA THR A 142 5.12 8.51 -3.73
C THR A 142 5.33 9.67 -4.69
N GLY A 143 4.76 9.61 -5.90
CA GLY A 143 4.79 10.67 -6.91
C GLY A 143 3.76 11.77 -6.68
N GLY A 144 2.79 11.55 -5.79
CA GLY A 144 1.75 12.53 -5.45
C GLY A 144 2.32 13.84 -4.90
N GLY A 145 3.52 13.81 -4.28
CA GLY A 145 4.20 15.02 -3.81
C GLY A 145 4.56 16.00 -4.93
N SER A 146 5.13 15.51 -6.04
CA SER A 146 5.52 16.37 -7.17
C SER A 146 4.30 16.83 -7.98
N ILE A 147 3.32 15.94 -8.19
CA ILE A 147 2.05 16.28 -8.85
C ILE A 147 1.27 17.30 -8.00
N GLY A 148 1.19 17.09 -6.69
CA GLY A 148 0.55 18.00 -5.75
C GLY A 148 1.24 19.36 -5.70
N GLN A 149 2.57 19.39 -5.70
CA GLN A 149 3.34 20.63 -5.75
C GLN A 149 3.11 21.40 -7.06
N GLN A 150 3.13 20.72 -8.21
CA GLN A 150 2.81 21.33 -9.51
C GLN A 150 1.37 21.88 -9.52
N PHE A 151 0.42 21.13 -8.98
CA PHE A 151 -0.97 21.57 -8.87
C PHE A 151 -1.08 22.82 -7.97
N ILE A 152 -0.45 22.82 -6.81
CA ILE A 152 -0.42 23.98 -5.89
C ILE A 152 0.20 25.20 -6.59
N GLN A 153 1.35 25.03 -7.26
CA GLN A 153 2.00 26.11 -8.01
C GLN A 153 1.09 26.67 -9.11
N SER A 154 0.40 25.79 -9.86
CA SER A 154 -0.55 26.20 -10.90
C SER A 154 -1.75 27.00 -10.36
N ARG A 155 -2.05 26.86 -9.07
CA ARG A 155 -3.16 27.53 -8.37
C ARG A 155 -2.68 28.62 -7.43
N GLN A 156 -1.38 28.91 -7.34
CA GLN A 156 -0.82 29.78 -6.32
C GLN A 156 -1.34 31.22 -6.44
N ALA A 157 -1.44 31.76 -7.65
CA ALA A 157 -1.97 33.11 -7.87
C ALA A 157 -3.42 33.24 -7.40
N GLU A 158 -4.27 32.26 -7.74
CA GLU A 158 -5.67 32.23 -7.35
C GLU A 158 -5.83 32.05 -5.83
N PHE A 159 -5.04 31.16 -5.23
CA PHE A 159 -5.00 31.00 -3.77
C PHE A 159 -4.64 32.31 -3.07
N THR A 160 -3.55 32.98 -3.48
CA THR A 160 -3.10 34.25 -2.89
C THR A 160 -4.16 35.34 -3.02
N ARG A 161 -4.81 35.47 -4.18
CA ARG A 161 -5.89 36.44 -4.40
C ARG A 161 -7.06 36.20 -3.45
N ARG A 162 -7.59 34.97 -3.41
CA ARG A 162 -8.72 34.63 -2.54
C ARG A 162 -8.38 34.73 -1.06
N LEU A 163 -7.17 34.33 -0.67
CA LEU A 163 -6.70 34.51 0.70
C LEU A 163 -6.65 35.99 1.06
N GLY A 164 -6.10 36.85 0.20
CA GLY A 164 -6.07 38.30 0.41
C GLY A 164 -7.48 38.91 0.59
N GLU A 165 -8.44 38.52 -0.24
CA GLU A 165 -9.84 38.95 -0.12
C GLU A 165 -10.46 38.54 1.22
N GLN A 166 -10.23 37.30 1.66
CA GLN A 166 -10.74 36.81 2.95
C GLN A 166 -10.09 37.54 4.13
N LEU A 167 -8.76 37.73 4.10
CA LEU A 167 -8.04 38.44 5.14
C LEU A 167 -8.47 39.92 5.21
N ALA A 168 -8.70 40.57 4.07
CA ALA A 168 -9.24 41.92 4.03
C ALA A 168 -10.68 42.00 4.58
N ALA A 169 -11.52 41.00 4.35
CA ALA A 169 -12.87 40.95 4.94
C ALA A 169 -12.83 40.78 6.47
N VAL A 170 -11.90 39.96 6.98
CA VAL A 170 -11.74 39.70 8.42
C VAL A 170 -11.13 40.90 9.15
N TRP A 171 -10.07 41.49 8.62
CA TRP A 171 -9.34 42.58 9.30
C TRP A 171 -9.76 43.99 8.87
N GLY A 172 -10.28 44.16 7.64
CA GLY A 172 -10.81 45.44 7.17
C GLY A 172 -12.15 45.81 7.81
N ALA A 173 -12.91 44.84 8.30
CA ALA A 173 -14.15 45.07 9.06
C ALA A 173 -13.92 45.68 10.46
N GLY A 174 -12.67 45.71 10.95
CA GLY A 174 -12.31 46.25 12.26
C GLY A 174 -11.81 47.70 12.28
N ALA A 175 -11.47 48.29 11.13
CA ALA A 175 -10.84 49.62 11.04
C ALA A 175 -11.84 50.79 10.87
N GLY A 176 -13.14 50.52 10.96
CA GLY A 176 -14.22 51.48 10.68
C GLY A 176 -15.23 51.66 11.82
N LYS A 177 -14.78 51.64 13.08
CA LYS A 177 -15.55 52.13 14.24
C LYS A 177 -14.67 52.96 15.16
#